data_AF-A0A2M7P6A2-F1
#
_entry.id   AF-A0A2M7P6A2-F1
#
_cell.length_a   1.000
_cell.length_b   1.000
_cell.length_c   1.000
_cell.angle_alpha   90.00
_cell.angle_beta   90.00
_cell.angle_gamma   90.00
#
_symmetry.space_group_name_H-M   'P 1'
#
loop_
_entity.id
_entity.type
_entity.pdbx_description
1 polymer ?
#
loop_
_entity_poly.entity_id
_entity_poly.type
_entity_poly.pdbx_seq_one_letter_code
_entity_poly.pdbx_strand_id
1 'polypeptide(L)'
;CRRLGADVAWVPYWGSPWWRPCPVVVTVHDIIPLILPLYRGGPLQRAYTWLVSRTARRADAVLTDSAASKRDIVTRLGIPAERVHAVHLAADP
;
A
#
# COMPACT_ATOMS: atom_id res chain seq x y z
N CYS A 1 -16.76 9.06 -3.45
CA CYS A 1 -17.42 8.48 -2.26
C CYS A 1 -18.84 9.02 -2.10
N ARG A 2 -19.04 10.33 -1.83
CA ARG A 2 -20.38 10.93 -1.61
C ARG A 2 -21.42 10.63 -2.70
N ARG A 3 -21.08 10.78 -3.98
CA ARG A 3 -21.99 10.46 -5.11
C ARG A 3 -22.43 9.00 -5.14
N LEU A 4 -21.59 8.09 -4.63
CA LEU A 4 -21.83 6.64 -4.61
C LEU A 4 -22.37 6.17 -3.26
N GLY A 5 -22.60 7.07 -2.29
CA GLY A 5 -22.97 6.70 -0.92
C GLY A 5 -21.94 5.81 -0.21
N ALA A 6 -20.67 5.83 -0.65
CA ALA A 6 -19.63 4.96 -0.10
C ALA A 6 -18.96 5.60 1.12
N ASP A 7 -18.79 4.82 2.18
CA ASP A 7 -18.10 5.22 3.42
C ASP A 7 -16.58 5.09 3.31
N VAL A 8 -16.10 4.11 2.54
CA VAL A 8 -14.68 3.78 2.38
C VAL A 8 -14.36 3.53 0.90
N ALA A 9 -13.19 4.00 0.46
CA ALA A 9 -12.62 3.62 -0.83
C ALA A 9 -11.50 2.59 -0.62
N TRP A 10 -11.68 1.39 -1.16
CA TRP A 10 -10.64 0.37 -1.16
C TRP A 10 -9.95 0.29 -2.52
N VAL A 11 -8.63 0.37 -2.52
CA VAL A 11 -7.78 0.19 -3.70
C VAL A 11 -6.95 -1.08 -3.47
N PRO A 12 -7.16 -2.15 -4.24
CA PRO A 12 -6.42 -3.42 -4.09
C PRO A 12 -4.99 -3.29 -4.67
N TYR A 13 -4.34 -2.15 -4.42
CA TYR A 13 -3.01 -1.80 -4.86
C TYR A 13 -2.49 -0.60 -4.04
N TRP A 14 -1.19 -0.52 -3.82
CA TRP A 14 -0.56 0.55 -3.00
C TRP A 14 -0.60 1.96 -3.62
N GLY A 15 -1.12 2.09 -4.84
CA GLY A 15 -1.36 3.37 -5.52
C GLY A 15 -2.59 4.10 -4.99
N SER A 16 -2.55 4.60 -3.76
CA SER A 16 -3.64 5.44 -3.22
C SER A 16 -3.84 6.71 -4.07
N PRO A 17 -5.08 7.21 -4.21
CA PRO A 17 -5.33 8.58 -4.64
C PRO A 17 -4.56 9.57 -3.75
N TRP A 18 -4.01 10.62 -4.36
CA TRP A 18 -3.36 11.71 -3.61
C TRP A 18 -4.36 12.52 -2.79
N TRP A 19 -5.56 12.73 -3.35
CA TRP A 19 -6.68 13.40 -2.71
C TRP A 19 -7.68 12.36 -2.18
N ARG A 20 -8.12 12.51 -0.93
CA ARG A 20 -8.97 11.55 -0.22
C ARG A 20 -10.35 12.17 0.06
N PRO A 21 -11.37 11.90 -0.77
CA PRO A 21 -12.73 12.38 -0.55
C PRO A 21 -13.49 11.58 0.53
N CYS A 22 -12.93 10.48 1.01
CA CYS A 22 -13.38 9.65 2.13
C CYS A 22 -12.18 8.82 2.65
N PRO A 23 -12.32 8.07 3.77
CA PRO A 23 -11.30 7.12 4.21
C PRO A 23 -10.86 6.16 3.09
N VAL A 24 -9.55 5.99 2.92
CA VAL A 24 -8.95 5.15 1.87
C VAL A 24 -8.20 3.98 2.49
N VAL A 25 -8.49 2.77 2.02
CA VAL A 25 -7.74 1.56 2.36
C VAL A 25 -6.98 1.11 1.12
N VAL A 26 -5.70 0.74 1.28
CA VAL A 26 -4.91 0.16 0.18
C VAL A 26 -4.37 -1.21 0.52
N THR A 27 -4.16 -2.05 -0.49
CA THR A 27 -3.40 -3.30 -0.33
C THR A 27 -1.98 -3.13 -0.87
N VAL A 28 -0.98 -3.36 -0.03
CA VAL A 28 0.44 -3.42 -0.40
C VAL A 28 0.88 -4.88 -0.26
N HIS A 29 0.99 -5.58 -1.37
CA HIS A 29 1.44 -6.99 -1.39
C HIS A 29 2.88 -7.11 -0.89
N ASP A 30 3.77 -6.33 -1.51
CA ASP A 30 5.15 -6.23 -1.14
C ASP A 30 5.71 -4.85 -1.51
N ILE A 31 6.92 -4.61 -1.03
CA ILE A 31 7.71 -3.44 -1.39
C ILE A 31 9.07 -3.86 -1.97
N ILE A 32 9.10 -5.02 -2.63
CA ILE A 32 10.31 -5.62 -3.21
C ILE A 32 11.06 -4.63 -4.11
N PRO A 33 10.41 -3.80 -4.95
CA PRO A 33 11.11 -2.79 -5.76
C PRO A 33 11.92 -1.77 -4.95
N LEU A 34 11.59 -1.55 -3.67
CA LEU A 34 12.37 -0.69 -2.78
C LEU A 34 13.53 -1.44 -2.10
N ILE A 35 13.33 -2.72 -1.78
CA ILE A 35 14.26 -3.51 -0.99
C ILE A 35 15.32 -4.16 -1.88
N LEU A 36 14.92 -4.82 -2.97
CA LEU A 36 15.80 -5.61 -3.82
C LEU A 36 16.29 -4.81 -5.02
N PRO A 37 17.61 -4.54 -5.15
CA PRO A 37 18.16 -3.77 -6.26
C PRO A 37 17.80 -4.30 -7.64
N LEU A 38 17.69 -5.63 -7.77
CA LEU A 38 17.31 -6.32 -9.01
C LEU A 38 15.92 -5.91 -9.52
N TYR A 39 15.01 -5.51 -8.61
CA TYR A 39 13.61 -5.18 -8.92
C TYR A 39 13.34 -3.68 -8.96
N ARG A 40 14.36 -2.83 -8.75
CA ARG A 40 14.22 -1.35 -8.80
C ARG A 40 13.86 -0.83 -10.18
N GLY A 41 14.30 -1.55 -11.22
CA GLY A 41 14.12 -1.16 -12.61
C GLY A 41 14.78 0.17 -13.00
N GLY A 42 14.30 0.72 -14.12
CA GLY A 42 14.77 1.98 -14.70
C GLY A 42 14.27 3.23 -13.95
N PRO A 43 14.71 4.44 -14.37
CA PRO A 43 14.34 5.70 -13.71
C PRO A 43 12.83 5.93 -13.57
N LEU A 44 12.04 5.59 -14.60
CA LEU A 44 10.58 5.72 -14.57
C LEU A 44 9.94 4.80 -13.52
N GLN A 45 10.42 3.56 -13.39
CA GLN A 45 9.91 2.61 -12.40
C GLN A 45 10.25 3.07 -10.98
N ARG A 46 11.42 3.68 -10.78
CA ARG A 46 11.79 4.28 -9.49
C ARG A 46 10.93 5.50 -9.17
N ALA A 47 10.67 6.38 -10.14
CA ALA A 47 9.80 7.53 -9.98
C ALA A 47 8.36 7.10 -9.63
N TYR A 48 7.85 6.08 -10.33
CA TYR A 48 6.56 5.48 -10.02
C TYR A 48 6.53 4.86 -8.63
N THR A 49 7.53 4.05 -8.28
CA THR A 49 7.66 3.42 -6.95
C THR A 49 7.71 4.47 -5.85
N TRP A 50 8.44 5.57 -6.07
CA TRP A 50 8.48 6.70 -5.16
C TRP A 50 7.10 7.37 -4.99
N LEU A 51 6.38 7.58 -6.10
CA LEU A 51 5.04 8.16 -6.09
C LEU A 51 4.05 7.28 -5.31
N VAL A 52 3.98 5.98 -5.63
CA VAL A 52 3.08 5.05 -4.92
C VAL A 52 3.48 4.87 -3.46
N SER A 53 4.77 4.93 -3.13
CA SER A 53 5.24 4.94 -1.73
C SER A 53 4.78 6.19 -0.97
N ARG A 54 4.73 7.34 -1.66
CA ARG A 54 4.24 8.60 -1.06
C ARG A 54 2.73 8.58 -0.90
N THR A 55 2.00 8.02 -1.86
CA THR A 55 0.54 7.94 -1.76
C THR A 55 0.08 6.87 -0.78
N ALA A 56 0.75 5.71 -0.69
CA ALA A 56 0.44 4.67 0.29
C ALA A 56 0.50 5.17 1.74
N ARG A 57 1.46 6.05 2.06
CA ARG A 57 1.55 6.72 3.38
C ARG A 57 0.31 7.56 3.72
N ARG A 58 -0.47 7.96 2.71
CA ARG A 58 -1.71 8.71 2.88
C ARG A 58 -2.92 7.79 3.08
N ALA A 59 -2.86 6.48 2.82
CA ALA A 59 -4.02 5.61 3.02
C ALA A 59 -4.37 5.48 4.51
N ASP A 60 -5.61 5.67 4.93
CA ASP A 60 -6.02 5.57 6.33
C ASP A 60 -5.71 4.19 6.92
N ALA A 61 -5.83 3.12 6.12
CA ALA A 61 -5.33 1.78 6.47
C ALA A 61 -4.58 1.12 5.29
N VAL A 62 -3.64 0.25 5.62
CA VAL A 62 -2.85 -0.55 4.68
C VAL A 62 -3.03 -2.02 5.01
N LEU A 63 -3.48 -2.80 4.03
CA LEU A 63 -3.56 -4.26 4.08
C LEU A 63 -2.31 -4.85 3.44
N THR A 64 -1.87 -6.00 3.92
CA THR A 64 -0.75 -6.73 3.34
C THR A 64 -0.87 -8.22 3.61
N ASP A 65 -0.29 -9.05 2.76
CA ASP A 65 -0.58 -10.49 2.74
C ASP A 65 0.18 -11.27 3.82
N SER A 66 1.18 -10.65 4.44
CA SER A 66 2.05 -11.32 5.40
C SER A 66 2.56 -10.41 6.52
N ALA A 67 2.90 -11.02 7.66
CA ALA A 67 3.57 -10.32 8.75
C ALA A 67 4.98 -9.82 8.35
N ALA A 68 5.63 -10.48 7.38
CA ALA A 68 6.92 -10.03 6.84
C ALA A 68 6.76 -8.72 6.06
N SER A 69 5.83 -8.68 5.10
CA SER A 69 5.48 -7.48 4.35
C SER A 69 5.03 -6.35 5.28
N LYS A 70 4.27 -6.64 6.35
CA LYS A 70 3.92 -5.65 7.38
C LYS A 70 5.15 -4.99 8.01
N ARG A 71 6.15 -5.77 8.44
CA ARG A 71 7.39 -5.22 9.02
C ARG A 71 8.14 -4.37 8.01
N ASP A 72 8.22 -4.81 6.77
CA ASP A 72 8.89 -4.08 5.70
C ASP A 72 8.19 -2.75 5.39
N ILE A 73 6.85 -2.73 5.32
CA ILE A 73 6.06 -1.51 5.13
C ILE A 73 6.29 -0.54 6.29
N VAL A 74 6.19 -1.00 7.54
CA VAL A 74 6.40 -0.14 8.71
C VAL A 74 7.80 0.45 8.70
N THR A 75 8.83 -0.38 8.49
CA THR A 75 10.24 0.06 8.59
C THR A 75 10.72 0.87 7.38
N ARG A 76 10.30 0.53 6.16
CA ARG A 76 10.79 1.16 4.91
C ARG A 76 9.88 2.27 4.41
N LEU A 77 8.56 2.12 4.55
CA LEU A 77 7.62 3.18 4.20
C LEU A 77 7.36 4.12 5.38
N GLY A 78 7.66 3.75 6.62
CA GLY A 78 7.44 4.62 7.78
C GLY A 78 5.95 4.87 8.06
N ILE A 79 5.10 3.89 7.72
CA ILE A 79 3.67 3.93 8.03
C ILE A 79 3.50 3.39 9.46
N PRO A 80 2.73 4.06 10.34
CA PRO A 80 2.52 3.60 11.71
C PRO A 80 1.96 2.17 11.75
N ALA A 81 2.46 1.34 12.66
CA ALA A 81 2.15 -0.10 12.70
C ALA A 81 0.67 -0.41 12.98
N GLU A 82 -0.02 0.50 13.66
CA GLU A 82 -1.45 0.48 13.93
C GLU A 82 -2.31 0.66 12.67
N ARG A 83 -1.74 1.24 11.61
CA ARG A 83 -2.40 1.42 10.30
C ARG A 83 -2.07 0.31 9.30
N VAL A 84 -1.16 -0.62 9.64
CA VAL A 84 -0.76 -1.71 8.76
C VAL A 84 -1.30 -3.03 9.30
N HIS A 85 -2.17 -3.69 8.54
CA HIS A 85 -2.85 -4.91 8.92
C HIS A 85 -2.38 -6.05 8.03
N ALA A 86 -1.81 -7.10 8.65
CA ALA A 86 -1.49 -8.33 7.93
C ALA A 86 -2.76 -9.17 7.83
N VAL A 87 -3.26 -9.36 6.61
CA VAL A 87 -4.42 -10.18 6.27
C VAL A 87 -3.94 -11.28 5.35
N HIS A 88 -3.81 -12.50 5.88
CA HIS A 88 -3.34 -13.63 5.10
C HIS A 88 -4.34 -14.01 4.00
N LEU A 89 -3.81 -14.34 2.83
CA LEU A 89 -4.61 -14.86 1.72
C LEU A 89 -5.20 -16.22 2.11
N ALA A 90 -6.42 -16.48 1.63
CA ALA A 90 -7.03 -17.79 1.76
C ALA A 90 -6.24 -18.84 0.95
N ALA A 91 -6.32 -20.10 1.37
CA ALA A 91 -5.82 -21.21 0.58
C ALA A 91 -6.59 -21.31 -0.75
N ASP A 92 -5.91 -21.80 -1.79
CA ASP A 92 -6.55 -22.19 -3.05
C ASP A 92 -7.57 -23.32 -2.76
N PRO A 93 -8.78 -23.29 -3.36
CA PRO A 93 -9.83 -24.30 -3.15
C PRO A 93 -9.41 -25.76 -3.43
#